data_AF-A0A7V5DRQ9-F1
#
_entry.id   AF-A0A7V5DRQ9-F1
#
_cell.length_a   1.000
_cell.length_b   1.000
_cell.length_c   1.000
_cell.angle_alpha   90.00
_cell.angle_beta   90.00
_cell.angle_gamma   90.00
#
_symmetry.space_group_name_H-M   'P 1'
#
loop_
_entity.id
_entity.type
_entity.pdbx_description
1 polymer ?
#
loop_
_entity_poly.entity_id
_entity_poly.type
_entity_poly.pdbx_seq_one_letter_code
_entity_poly.pdbx_strand_id
1 'polypeptide(L)' 'MNCLKCHHTWKLSETSGRLCRDCHKPGGEAKGLLAKDAFHKNCRGCHDEAKKTNKPAGPTMCTHCHVKSK' A
#
# COMPACT_ATOMS: atom_id res chain seq x y z
N MET A 1 -7.49 10.68 6.47
CA MET A 1 -6.72 10.06 5.36
C MET A 1 -7.59 10.14 4.11
N ASN A 2 -7.06 10.56 2.96
CA ASN A 2 -7.82 10.58 1.69
C ASN A 2 -7.79 9.17 1.07
N CYS A 3 -8.96 8.57 0.81
CA CYS A 3 -9.12 7.21 0.28
C CYS A 3 -8.37 7.00 -1.05
N LEU A 4 -8.34 8.04 -1.90
CA LEU A 4 -7.73 8.03 -3.23
C LEU A 4 -6.19 7.97 -3.18
N LYS A 5 -5.57 8.21 -2.02
CA LYS A 5 -4.11 8.02 -1.86
C LYS A 5 -3.70 6.56 -2.04
N CYS A 6 -4.54 5.63 -1.62
CA CYS A 6 -4.29 4.19 -1.76
C CYS A 6 -5.11 3.61 -2.91
N HIS A 7 -6.40 3.96 -2.98
CA HIS A 7 -7.28 3.57 -4.07
C HIS A 7 -7.13 4.49 -5.27
N HIS A 8 -5.93 4.46 -5.88
CA HIS A 8 -5.54 5.36 -6.97
C HIS A 8 -6.28 5.12 -8.29
N THR A 9 -7.17 4.13 -8.35
CA THR A 9 -8.05 3.86 -9.50
C THR A 9 -9.51 4.17 -9.22
N TRP A 10 -9.86 4.57 -7.99
CA TRP A 10 -11.25 4.91 -7.66
C TRP A 10 -11.62 6.28 -8.21
N LYS A 11 -12.88 6.40 -8.62
CA LYS A 11 -13.54 7.69 -8.80
C LYS A 11 -14.09 8.20 -7.47
N LEU A 12 -14.26 9.50 -7.35
CA LEU A 12 -14.89 10.11 -6.18
C LEU A 12 -16.33 9.54 -6.06
N SER A 13 -16.65 8.90 -4.93
CA SER A 13 -17.87 8.12 -4.64
C SER A 13 -17.88 6.63 -5.00
N GLU A 14 -16.78 6.05 -5.47
CA GLU A 14 -16.67 4.58 -5.57
C GLU A 14 -16.26 3.96 -4.22
N THR A 15 -16.93 2.87 -3.83
CA THR A 15 -16.61 2.08 -2.62
C THR A 15 -16.38 0.59 -2.93
N SER A 16 -16.65 0.15 -4.16
CA SER A 16 -16.37 -1.20 -4.65
C SER A 16 -14.90 -1.35 -5.03
N GLY A 17 -14.07 -1.59 -4.03
CA GLY A 17 -12.63 -1.86 -4.20
C GLY A 17 -12.35 -3.17 -4.89
N ARG A 18 -11.44 -3.16 -5.86
CA ARG A 18 -10.70 -4.36 -6.28
C ARG A 18 -9.46 -4.52 -5.40
N LEU A 19 -8.98 -5.76 -5.24
CA LEU A 19 -7.76 -6.00 -4.50
C LEU A 19 -6.57 -5.52 -5.34
N CYS A 20 -5.55 -4.93 -4.70
CA CYS A 20 -4.36 -4.45 -5.40
C CYS A 20 -3.71 -5.55 -6.27
N ARG A 21 -3.73 -6.79 -5.77
CA ARG A 21 -3.16 -7.97 -6.44
C ARG A 21 -3.87 -8.37 -7.74
N ASP A 22 -5.10 -7.91 -7.96
CA ASP A 22 -5.87 -8.26 -9.16
C ASP A 22 -5.23 -7.61 -10.40
N CYS A 23 -4.73 -6.39 -10.24
CA CYS A 23 -4.01 -5.63 -11.26
C CYS A 23 -2.48 -5.73 -11.11
N HIS A 24 -1.94 -5.64 -9.88
CA HIS A 24 -0.50 -5.63 -9.60
C HIS A 24 0.10 -7.04 -9.50
N LYS A 25 -0.14 -7.86 -10.52
CA LYS A 25 0.38 -9.23 -10.64
C LYS A 25 1.43 -9.34 -11.75
N PRO A 26 2.32 -10.33 -11.72
CA PRO A 26 3.24 -10.60 -12.83
C PRO A 26 2.46 -10.81 -14.14
N GLY A 27 2.82 -10.09 -15.19
CA GLY A 27 2.12 -10.15 -16.49
C GLY A 27 0.68 -9.62 -16.49
N GLY A 28 0.27 -8.88 -15.45
CA GLY A 28 -1.05 -8.27 -15.37
C GLY A 28 -1.25 -7.07 -16.29
N GLU A 29 -2.49 -6.60 -16.39
CA GLU A 29 -2.89 -5.43 -17.20
C GLU A 29 -2.18 -4.14 -16.77
N ALA A 30 -1.80 -4.04 -15.50
CA ALA A 30 -0.98 -2.94 -15.04
C ALA A 30 0.45 -3.14 -15.57
N LYS A 31 0.88 -2.31 -16.51
CA LYS A 31 2.31 -2.05 -16.83
C LYS A 31 3.09 -1.44 -15.63
N GLY A 32 2.58 -1.63 -14.41
CA GLY A 32 3.04 -1.00 -13.18
C GLY A 32 3.81 -1.97 -12.28
N LEU A 33 4.07 -1.49 -11.07
CA LEU A 33 4.78 -2.20 -10.02
C LEU A 33 4.06 -3.50 -9.63
N LEU A 34 4.79 -4.53 -9.20
CA LEU A 34 4.18 -5.71 -8.60
C LEU A 34 3.56 -5.36 -7.24
N ALA A 35 2.61 -6.18 -6.77
CA ALA A 35 1.91 -5.94 -5.51
C ALA A 35 2.90 -5.77 -4.34
N LYS A 36 3.96 -6.58 -4.29
CA LYS A 36 5.03 -6.45 -3.29
C LYS A 36 5.61 -5.03 -3.28
N ASP A 37 5.89 -4.47 -4.46
CA ASP A 37 6.56 -3.18 -4.60
C ASP A 37 5.56 -2.05 -4.36
N ALA A 38 4.30 -2.22 -4.75
CA ALA A 38 3.22 -1.28 -4.46
C ALA A 38 2.99 -1.12 -2.94
N PHE A 39 2.93 -2.23 -2.20
CA PHE A 39 2.77 -2.20 -0.74
C PHE A 39 4.00 -1.61 -0.04
N HIS A 40 5.22 -2.00 -0.43
CA HIS A 40 6.43 -1.41 0.17
C HIS A 40 6.61 0.06 -0.17
N LYS A 41 6.20 0.50 -1.37
CA LYS A 41 6.27 1.91 -1.76
C LYS A 41 5.24 2.76 -1.01
N ASN A 42 3.98 2.33 -0.97
CA ASN A 42 2.90 3.14 -0.39
C ASN A 42 2.81 3.00 1.13
N CYS A 43 2.72 1.76 1.66
CA CYS A 43 2.52 1.53 3.09
C CYS A 43 3.77 1.90 3.88
N ARG A 44 4.90 1.25 3.57
CA ARG A 44 6.16 1.52 4.25
C ARG A 44 6.66 2.93 3.98
N GLY A 45 6.54 3.44 2.75
CA GLY A 45 6.93 4.82 2.43
C GLY A 45 6.17 5.87 3.25
N CYS A 46 4.84 5.73 3.40
CA CYS A 46 4.06 6.63 4.24
C CYS A 46 4.45 6.52 5.72
N HIS A 47 4.69 5.31 6.23
CA HIS A 47 5.16 5.11 7.60
C HIS A 47 6.56 5.69 7.83
N ASP A 48 7.49 5.53 6.89
CA ASP A 48 8.84 6.09 6.97
C ASP A 48 8.80 7.63 6.95
N GLU A 49 7.95 8.25 6.12
CA GLU A 49 7.77 9.71 6.10
C GLU A 49 7.16 10.22 7.41
N ALA A 50 6.12 9.55 7.92
CA ALA A 50 5.52 9.90 9.20
C ALA A 50 6.53 9.78 10.35
N LYS A 51 7.35 8.71 10.34
CA LYS A 51 8.43 8.51 11.33
C LYS A 51 9.49 9.61 11.26
N LYS A 52 9.92 10.00 10.05
CA LYS A 52 10.89 11.10 9.84
C LYS A 52 10.36 12.44 10.33
N THR A 53 9.05 12.64 10.28
CA THR A 53 8.38 13.89 10.71
C THR A 53 7.85 13.83 12.14
N ASN A 54 8.28 12.83 12.94
CA ASN A 54 7.83 12.60 14.33
C ASN A 54 6.30 12.53 14.48
N LYS A 55 5.59 12.08 13.43
CA LYS A 55 4.15 11.82 13.47
C LYS A 55 3.89 10.37 13.85
N PRO A 56 2.70 10.06 14.41
CA PRO A 56 2.26 8.69 14.59
C PRO A 56 2.36 7.92 13.26
N ALA A 57 3.10 6.82 13.28
CA ALA A 57 3.40 6.03 12.10
C ALA A 57 3.16 4.55 12.40
N GLY A 58 2.73 3.80 11.39
CA GLY A 58 2.71 2.35 11.48
C GLY A 58 4.12 1.74 11.42
N PRO A 59 4.20 0.40 11.46
CA PRO A 59 5.47 -0.31 11.45
C PRO A 59 6.26 -0.08 10.15
N THR A 60 7.59 0.06 10.29
CA THR A 60 8.55 0.18 9.18
C THR A 60 9.50 -1.02 9.08
N MET A 61 9.57 -1.83 10.14
CA MET A 61 10.37 -3.06 10.19
C MET A 61 9.64 -4.24 9.55
N CYS A 62 10.37 -5.05 8.78
CA CYS A 62 9.82 -6.18 8.01
C CYS A 62 8.96 -7.12 8.87
N THR A 63 9.46 -7.51 10.04
CA THR A 63 8.82 -8.47 10.95
C THR A 63 7.61 -7.91 11.69
N HIS A 64 7.47 -6.59 11.76
CA HIS A 64 6.31 -5.96 12.38
C HIS A 64 5.10 -5.88 11.43
N CYS A 65 5.33 -5.92 10.12
CA CYS A 65 4.27 -6.06 9.11
C CYS A 65 4.05 -7.53 8.72
N HIS A 66 5.13 -8.28 8.52
CA HIS A 66 5.13 -9.71 8.21
C HIS A 66 5.27 -10.53 9.50
N VAL A 67 4.29 -10.35 10.39
CA VAL A 67 4.24 -11.10 11.64
C VAL A 67 4.04 -12.57 11.28
N LYS A 68 4.97 -13.44 11.70
CA LYS A 68 4.74 -14.89 11.63
C LYS A 68 3.63 -15.21 12.62
N SER A 69 2.55 -15.82 12.14
CA SER A 69 1.56 -16.41 13.04
C SER A 69 2.25 -17.41 13.96
N LYS A 70 1.93 -17.35 15.25
CA LYS A 70 2.35 -18.35 16.24
C LYS A 70 1.56 -19.63 16.05
#